data_AF-A0A968TRE3-F1
#
_entry.id   AF-A0A968TRE3-F1
#
_cell.length_a   1.000
_cell.length_b   1.000
_cell.length_c   1.000
_cell.angle_alpha   90.00
_cell.angle_beta   90.00
_cell.angle_gamma   90.00
#
_symmetry.space_group_name_H-M   'P 1'
#
loop_
_entity.id
_entity.type
_entity.pdbx_description
1 polymer ?
#
loop_
_entity_poly.entity_id
_entity_poly.type
_entity_poly.pdbx_seq_one_letter_code
_entity_poly.pdbx_strand_id
1 'polypeptide(L)'
;DRLKGTFDFGDGRPVEENSPNVMKFWADNASYPYKSHDLWFVTEDQRWGYIPTSTDAKALVDRVNREDLWKEAAKAIGQEAAIPASSSRGVETFFDGVTFDPENPAAYLSSLKIKKA
;
A
#
# COMPACT_ATOMS: atom_id res chain seq x y z
N ASP A 1 -6.55 -23.90 -3.83
CA ASP A 1 -7.68 -23.06 -4.29
C ASP A 1 -7.50 -21.57 -3.99
N ARG A 2 -6.95 -21.16 -2.83
CA ARG A 2 -6.66 -19.74 -2.54
C ARG A 2 -5.78 -19.02 -3.57
N LEU A 3 -4.76 -19.67 -4.12
CA LEU A 3 -3.93 -19.12 -5.21
C LEU A 3 -4.71 -18.92 -6.52
N LYS A 4 -5.87 -19.56 -6.68
CA LYS A 4 -6.78 -19.41 -7.82
C LYS A 4 -7.86 -18.36 -7.55
N GLY A 5 -7.86 -17.71 -6.38
CA GLY A 5 -8.89 -16.77 -5.96
C GLY A 5 -10.16 -17.42 -5.44
N THR A 6 -10.11 -18.71 -5.08
CA THR A 6 -11.24 -19.40 -4.43
C THR A 6 -11.07 -19.34 -2.91
N PHE A 7 -12.04 -18.75 -2.21
CA PHE A 7 -12.03 -18.55 -0.77
C PHE A 7 -13.29 -19.10 -0.11
N ASP A 8 -13.13 -20.15 0.69
CA ASP A 8 -14.11 -20.52 1.71
C ASP A 8 -13.75 -19.83 3.03
N PHE A 9 -14.65 -18.99 3.52
CA PHE A 9 -14.47 -18.23 4.76
C PHE A 9 -14.88 -19.01 6.02
N GLY A 10 -15.63 -20.11 5.88
CA GLY A 10 -15.96 -21.03 6.98
C GLY A 10 -17.00 -20.53 7.99
N ASP A 11 -17.64 -19.37 7.77
CA ASP A 11 -18.66 -18.78 8.66
C ASP A 11 -20.08 -18.82 8.05
N GLY A 12 -20.30 -19.69 7.07
CA GLY A 12 -21.57 -19.85 6.37
C GLY A 12 -21.79 -18.87 5.22
N ARG A 13 -20.85 -17.93 4.98
CA ARG A 13 -20.81 -17.17 3.72
C ARG A 13 -20.60 -18.12 2.54
N PRO A 14 -21.16 -17.80 1.35
CA PRO A 14 -20.86 -18.55 0.14
C PRO A 14 -19.36 -18.60 -0.14
N VAL A 15 -18.89 -19.71 -0.69
CA VAL A 15 -17.53 -19.80 -1.22
C VAL A 15 -17.40 -18.74 -2.32
N GLU A 16 -16.41 -17.87 -2.16
CA GLU A 16 -16.08 -16.85 -3.15
C GLU A 16 -15.20 -17.47 -4.23
N GLU A 17 -15.64 -17.43 -5.48
CA GLU A 17 -14.91 -17.93 -6.63
C GLU A 17 -14.40 -16.77 -7.49
N ASN A 18 -13.22 -16.92 -8.09
CA ASN A 18 -12.58 -15.89 -8.92
C ASN A 18 -12.47 -14.51 -8.22
N SER A 19 -12.15 -14.52 -6.94
CA SER A 19 -12.06 -13.30 -6.15
C SER A 19 -11.09 -12.28 -6.77
N PRO A 20 -11.48 -10.98 -6.88
CA PRO A 20 -10.56 -9.93 -7.31
C PRO A 20 -9.42 -9.69 -6.31
N ASN A 21 -9.54 -10.22 -5.08
CA ASN A 21 -8.57 -10.11 -3.98
C ASN A 21 -7.56 -11.27 -3.96
N VAL A 22 -7.42 -12.02 -5.06
CA VAL A 22 -6.39 -13.04 -5.22
C VAL A 22 -4.98 -12.42 -5.09
N MET A 23 -4.02 -13.21 -4.60
CA MET A 23 -2.63 -12.78 -4.53
C MET A 23 -2.07 -12.44 -5.92
N LYS A 24 -1.42 -11.29 -6.02
CA LYS A 24 -0.80 -10.78 -7.24
C LYS A 24 0.69 -10.58 -6.99
N PHE A 25 1.51 -11.01 -7.96
CA PHE A 25 2.97 -10.86 -7.91
C PHE A 25 3.51 -9.93 -9.02
N TRP A 26 2.69 -9.63 -10.03
CA TRP A 26 3.08 -8.81 -11.18
C TRP A 26 1.96 -7.89 -11.66
N ALA A 27 0.74 -8.43 -11.79
CA ALA A 27 -0.44 -7.68 -12.22
C ALA A 27 -0.68 -6.42 -11.37
N ASP A 28 -1.27 -5.39 -11.99
CA ASP A 28 -1.62 -4.13 -11.35
C ASP A 28 -0.43 -3.46 -10.62
N ASN A 29 0.76 -3.59 -11.22
CA ASN A 29 2.03 -3.08 -10.70
C ASN A 29 2.38 -3.59 -9.30
N ALA A 30 1.90 -4.78 -8.90
CA ALA A 30 2.09 -5.33 -7.55
C ALA A 30 3.55 -5.44 -7.10
N SER A 31 4.50 -5.59 -8.04
CA SER A 31 5.93 -5.65 -7.73
C SER A 31 6.56 -4.28 -7.43
N TYR A 32 5.98 -3.19 -7.94
CA TYR A 32 6.55 -1.86 -7.79
C TYR A 32 6.40 -1.35 -6.33
N PRO A 33 7.49 -0.95 -5.66
CA PRO A 33 7.44 -0.52 -4.27
C PRO A 33 7.03 0.95 -4.15
N TYR A 34 5.73 1.24 -4.29
CA TYR A 34 5.21 2.61 -4.17
C TYR A 34 5.60 3.25 -2.83
N LYS A 35 6.25 4.43 -2.87
CA LYS A 35 6.55 5.23 -1.68
C LYS A 35 5.29 5.63 -0.90
N SER A 36 4.15 5.78 -1.58
CA SER A 36 2.87 6.04 -0.90
C SER A 36 2.43 4.92 0.03
N HIS A 37 2.78 3.66 -0.28
CA HIS A 37 2.45 2.52 0.59
C HIS A 37 3.36 2.46 1.80
N ASP A 38 4.67 2.66 1.63
CA ASP A 38 5.61 2.77 2.75
C ASP A 38 5.22 3.92 3.69
N LEU A 39 4.80 5.06 3.12
CA LEU A 39 4.32 6.21 3.89
C LEU A 39 3.07 5.84 4.71
N TRP A 40 2.13 5.08 4.14
CA TRP A 40 0.98 4.59 4.88
C TRP A 40 1.38 3.70 6.05
N PHE A 41 2.32 2.75 5.86
CA PHE A 41 2.80 1.89 6.95
C PHE A 41 3.42 2.70 8.10
N VAL A 42 4.30 3.67 7.79
CA VAL A 42 4.88 4.54 8.82
C VAL A 42 3.81 5.38 9.51
N THR A 43 2.81 5.86 8.75
CA THR A 43 1.67 6.63 9.31
C THR A 43 0.82 5.76 10.23
N GLU A 44 0.60 4.49 9.89
CA GLU A 44 -0.17 3.56 10.72
C GLU A 44 0.61 3.17 12.00
N ASP A 45 1.94 3.05 11.92
CA ASP A 45 2.78 2.89 13.11
C ASP A 45 2.75 4.14 14.02
N GLN A 46 2.65 5.34 13.43
CA GLN A 46 2.41 6.56 14.18
C GLN A 46 1.04 6.56 14.84
N ARG A 47 -0.02 6.13 14.12
CA ARG A 47 -1.39 5.98 14.67
C ARG A 47 -1.40 5.16 15.96
N TRP A 48 -0.64 4.07 15.98
CA TRP A 48 -0.59 3.15 17.12
C TRP A 48 0.50 3.46 18.15
N GLY A 49 1.33 4.48 17.89
CA GLY A 49 2.37 4.95 18.81
C GLY A 49 3.66 4.12 18.81
N TYR A 50 3.90 3.30 17.78
CA TYR A 50 5.16 2.58 17.60
C TYR A 50 6.27 3.48 17.05
N ILE A 51 5.89 4.45 16.20
CA ILE A 51 6.77 5.51 15.71
C ILE A 51 6.26 6.85 16.26
N PRO A 52 7.13 7.74 16.77
CA PRO A 52 6.70 9.06 17.20
C PRO A 52 6.01 9.83 16.07
N THR A 53 4.93 10.54 16.37
CA THR A 53 4.24 11.42 15.41
C THR A 53 5.11 12.59 14.95
N SER A 54 6.18 12.91 15.69
CA SER A 54 7.19 13.89 15.32
C SER A 54 8.21 13.38 14.28
N THR A 55 8.21 12.08 13.96
CA THR A 55 9.10 11.53 12.93
C THR A 55 8.69 12.03 11.56
N ASP A 56 9.66 12.55 10.80
CA ASP A 56 9.48 12.88 9.38
C ASP A 56 9.37 11.58 8.56
N ALA A 57 8.12 11.13 8.38
CA ALA A 57 7.81 9.91 7.68
C ALA A 57 8.24 9.96 6.21
N LYS A 58 8.11 11.12 5.53
CA LYS A 58 8.50 11.27 4.13
C LYS A 58 10.01 11.15 3.98
N ALA A 59 10.79 11.84 4.82
CA ALA A 59 12.24 11.71 4.80
C ALA A 59 12.73 10.30 5.15
N LEU A 60 12.04 9.60 6.06
CA LEU A 60 12.36 8.20 6.38
C LEU A 60 12.13 7.29 5.16
N VAL A 61 10.98 7.40 4.51
CA VAL A 61 10.64 6.62 3.30
C VAL A 61 11.61 6.93 2.16
N ASP A 62 11.93 8.19 1.93
CA ASP A 62 12.87 8.60 0.87
C ASP A 62 14.27 8.01 1.03
N ARG A 63 14.70 7.76 2.27
CA ARG A 63 16.00 7.15 2.57
C ARG A 63 16.01 5.63 2.39
N VAL A 64 14.87 4.96 2.61
CA VAL A 64 14.79 3.49 2.68
C VAL A 64 14.25 2.88 1.38
N ASN A 65 13.20 3.46 0.82
CA ASN A 65 12.57 2.95 -0.38
C ASN A 65 13.50 3.17 -1.59
N ARG A 66 13.79 2.08 -2.31
CA ARG A 66 14.64 2.06 -3.49
C ARG A 66 13.88 1.75 -4.78
N GLU A 67 12.73 2.39 -4.97
CA GLU A 67 11.98 2.32 -6.24
C GLU A 67 12.82 2.73 -7.47
N ASP A 68 13.88 3.52 -7.28
CA ASP A 68 14.84 3.88 -8.31
C ASP A 68 15.55 2.64 -8.86
N LEU A 69 16.02 1.74 -7.98
CA LEU A 69 16.64 0.48 -8.39
C LEU A 69 15.65 -0.46 -9.07
N TRP A 70 14.39 -0.47 -8.62
CA TRP A 70 13.33 -1.23 -9.29
C TRP A 70 13.14 -0.73 -10.73
N LYS A 71 13.08 0.59 -10.94
CA LYS A 71 12.97 1.21 -12.27
C LYS A 71 14.16 0.89 -13.15
N GLU A 72 15.37 0.96 -12.61
CA GLU A 72 16.60 0.60 -13.32
C GLU A 72 16.58 -0.87 -13.76
N ALA A 73 16.22 -1.79 -12.86
CA ALA A 73 16.10 -3.20 -13.18
C ALA A 73 15.02 -3.47 -14.23
N ALA A 74 13.83 -2.84 -14.11
CA ALA A 74 12.74 -2.99 -15.06
C ALA A 74 13.18 -2.56 -16.48
N LYS A 75 13.90 -1.44 -16.61
CA LYS A 75 14.51 -1.02 -17.89
C LYS A 75 15.52 -2.05 -18.40
N ALA A 76 16.41 -2.53 -17.54
CA ALA A 76 17.45 -3.49 -17.94
C ALA A 76 16.89 -4.80 -18.49
N ILE A 77 15.66 -5.20 -18.09
CA ILE A 77 14.98 -6.41 -18.57
C ILE A 77 13.88 -6.13 -19.61
N GLY A 78 13.78 -4.90 -20.14
CA GLY A 78 12.80 -4.54 -21.18
C GLY A 78 11.34 -4.48 -20.70
N GLN A 79 11.12 -4.11 -19.44
CA GLN A 79 9.80 -3.99 -18.79
C GLN A 79 9.44 -2.52 -18.50
N GLU A 80 9.84 -1.58 -19.36
CA GLU A 80 9.60 -0.15 -19.16
C GLU A 80 8.11 0.19 -19.09
N ALA A 81 7.27 -0.52 -19.83
CA ALA A 81 5.82 -0.36 -19.80
C ALA A 81 5.20 -0.73 -18.44
N ALA A 82 5.90 -1.50 -17.60
CA ALA A 82 5.46 -1.86 -16.26
C ALA A 82 5.81 -0.79 -15.21
N ILE A 83 6.60 0.23 -15.55
CA ILE A 83 7.00 1.31 -14.64
C ILE A 83 5.82 2.27 -14.44
N PRO A 84 5.33 2.46 -13.20
CA PRO A 84 4.31 3.46 -12.91
C PRO A 84 4.79 4.89 -13.18
N ALA A 85 3.87 5.77 -13.56
CA ALA A 85 4.16 7.17 -13.85
C ALA A 85 4.57 7.99 -12.62
N SER A 86 4.24 7.51 -11.42
CA SER A 86 4.51 8.18 -10.14
C SER A 86 4.94 7.17 -9.08
N SER A 87 5.68 7.66 -8.08
CA SER A 87 6.01 6.92 -6.86
C SER A 87 4.82 6.75 -5.91
N SER A 88 3.73 7.45 -6.17
CA SER A 88 2.46 7.34 -5.46
C SER A 88 1.43 6.62 -6.31
N ARG A 89 0.66 5.72 -5.67
CA ARG A 89 -0.53 5.08 -6.28
C ARG A 89 -1.79 5.95 -6.17
N GLY A 90 -1.68 7.13 -5.57
CA GLY A 90 -2.79 8.06 -5.36
C GLY A 90 -3.50 7.84 -4.03
N VAL A 91 -4.75 8.29 -3.96
CA VAL A 91 -5.60 8.14 -2.77
C VAL A 91 -6.03 6.69 -2.60
N GLU A 92 -5.74 6.10 -1.45
CA GLU A 92 -6.16 4.75 -1.09
C GLU A 92 -7.50 4.81 -0.32
N THR A 93 -8.41 3.87 -0.59
CA THR A 93 -9.73 3.81 0.07
C THR A 93 -9.90 2.48 0.79
N PHE A 94 -10.26 2.54 2.07
CA PHE A 94 -10.48 1.37 2.93
C PHE A 94 -11.94 0.89 2.88
N PHE A 95 -12.19 -0.32 3.37
CA PHE A 95 -13.52 -0.95 3.33
C PHE A 95 -14.60 -0.16 4.10
N ASP A 96 -14.19 0.65 5.09
CA ASP A 96 -15.06 1.49 5.91
C ASP A 96 -15.24 2.90 5.33
N GLY A 97 -14.71 3.16 4.13
CA GLY A 97 -14.81 4.42 3.42
C GLY A 97 -13.77 5.47 3.84
N VAL A 98 -12.91 5.18 4.82
CA VAL A 98 -11.78 6.05 5.15
C VAL A 98 -10.83 6.12 3.96
N THR A 99 -10.28 7.30 3.70
CA THR A 99 -9.30 7.52 2.65
C THR A 99 -7.94 7.92 3.23
N PHE A 100 -6.88 7.41 2.61
CA PHE A 100 -5.52 7.86 2.86
C PHE A 100 -5.03 8.64 1.62
N ASP A 101 -4.78 9.92 1.81
CA ASP A 101 -4.12 10.78 0.82
C ASP A 101 -2.63 10.91 1.19
N PRO A 102 -1.70 10.38 0.37
CA PRO A 102 -0.25 10.50 0.62
C PRO A 102 0.24 11.96 0.68
N GLU A 103 -0.50 12.91 0.12
CA GLU A 103 -0.17 14.32 0.20
C GLU A 103 -0.56 14.93 1.56
N ASN A 104 -1.51 14.31 2.29
CA ASN A 104 -1.94 14.76 3.61
C ASN A 104 -2.16 13.61 4.63
N PRO A 105 -1.10 12.90 5.06
CA PRO A 105 -1.21 11.83 6.06
C PRO A 105 -1.79 12.29 7.41
N ALA A 106 -1.61 13.57 7.76
CA ALA A 106 -2.14 14.13 9.00
C ALA A 106 -3.68 14.19 9.01
N ALA A 107 -4.31 14.47 7.86
CA ALA A 107 -5.76 14.43 7.72
C ALA A 107 -6.29 12.99 7.89
N TYR A 108 -5.59 12.00 7.34
CA TYR A 108 -5.90 10.59 7.56
C TYR A 108 -5.90 10.25 9.05
N LEU A 109 -4.80 10.52 9.77
CA LEU A 109 -4.72 10.26 11.22
C LEU A 109 -5.84 10.96 12.00
N SER A 110 -6.13 12.22 11.65
CA SER A 110 -7.18 13.00 12.30
C SER A 110 -8.57 12.39 12.10
N SER A 111 -8.84 11.78 10.94
CA SER A 111 -10.14 11.18 10.61
C SER A 111 -10.47 9.90 11.41
N LEU A 112 -9.44 9.22 11.92
CA LEU A 112 -9.59 7.92 12.58
C LEU A 112 -10.14 8.08 14.01
N LYS A 113 -11.22 7.35 14.32
CA LYS A 113 -11.88 7.41 15.64
C LYS A 113 -11.05 6.78 16.75
N ILE A 114 -10.31 5.73 16.44
CA ILE A 114 -9.49 4.96 17.40
C ILE A 114 -8.03 5.07 16.98
N LYS A 115 -7.23 5.70 17.83
CA LYS A 115 -5.78 5.92 17.66
C LYS A 115 -5.13 6.27 19.00
N LYS A 116 -3.80 6.16 19.06
CA LYS A 116 -2.96 6.66 20.17
C LYS A 116 -2.41 8.06 19.89
N ALA A 117 -2.14 8.36 18.61
CA ALA A 117 -1.72 9.66 18.11
C ALA A 117 -2.79 10.74 18.24
#